data_AF-A0A845WRK3-F1
#
_entry.id   AF-A0A845WRK3-F1
#
_cell.length_a   1.000
_cell.length_b   1.000
_cell.length_c   1.000
_cell.angle_alpha   90.00
_cell.angle_beta   90.00
_cell.angle_gamma   90.00
#
_symmetry.space_group_name_H-M   'P 1'
#
loop_
_entity.id
_entity.type
_entity.pdbx_description
1 polymer ?
#
loop_
_entity_poly.entity_id
_entity_poly.type
_entity_poly.pdbx_seq_one_letter_code
_entity_poly.pdbx_strand_id
1 'polypeptide(L)'
;VVSAPSNGTAVVNNNGTLDNINDDFITYTPNPGFSGTDSFIYQVYDGKDGLDTATVDITVNSIFTFFPSTLTQNANNTFVPSTLTQNANNTFTITGDSTGNAQLLFTFISGKATNVNEIGVFVTDDDQGTVNGIAPGQEGYVEAALSNAQTIFSVLLNPEDSGQTTRLINNFDVGDQLGFYLVQNSTREAVLAGQNASVFFGDASFNSDALDHIQAQTNTDGVLTLNFEDADDQDFDDLVVTVQDASALTPTVGIGSPQIQGQVELLDLTDVTGTVTPEFVVSSQAVFQNSFGFYQVDDASGKIGNLNPGDAGYAELAVSNQVDLASGLSGGVLLAPFLIANGTVEEFLTQNPTNQQGSGLNAYFSFLSANPDQFDHVRLLGDNQFSFEDTFGGGDLDYDDLVVEVIF
;
A
#
# COMPACT_ATOMS: atom_id res chain seq x y z
N VAL A 1 -19.96 13.79 23.37
CA VAL A 1 -20.78 13.61 22.15
C VAL A 1 -22.20 14.10 22.43
N VAL A 2 -22.70 15.04 21.64
CA VAL A 2 -24.04 15.65 21.79
C VAL A 2 -25.05 15.16 20.76
N SER A 3 -24.58 14.62 19.63
CA SER A 3 -25.36 13.80 18.71
C SER A 3 -24.58 12.53 18.41
N ALA A 4 -25.14 11.38 18.77
CA ALA A 4 -24.51 10.08 18.55
C ALA A 4 -24.54 9.68 17.06
N PRO A 5 -23.57 8.87 16.61
CA PRO A 5 -23.63 8.24 15.30
C PRO A 5 -24.85 7.32 15.15
N SER A 6 -25.33 7.18 13.91
CA SER A 6 -26.46 6.30 13.59
C SER A 6 -26.03 4.84 13.42
N ASN A 7 -24.78 4.61 13.02
CA ASN A 7 -24.26 3.29 12.65
C ASN A 7 -23.01 2.90 13.44
N GLY A 8 -22.84 3.44 14.64
CA GLY A 8 -21.75 3.10 15.55
C GLY A 8 -21.94 3.73 16.92
N THR A 9 -20.85 3.79 17.67
CA THR A 9 -20.76 4.50 18.96
C THR A 9 -19.58 5.47 18.91
N ALA A 10 -19.70 6.61 19.59
CA ALA A 10 -18.62 7.57 19.75
C ALA A 10 -18.46 7.89 21.24
N VAL A 11 -17.26 7.67 21.79
CA VAL A 11 -16.96 7.82 23.21
C VAL A 11 -15.83 8.83 23.39
N VAL A 12 -16.07 9.86 24.20
CA VAL A 12 -15.03 10.83 24.59
C VAL A 12 -14.15 10.19 25.65
N ASN A 13 -12.85 10.20 25.43
CA ASN A 13 -11.84 9.92 26.43
C ASN A 13 -11.08 11.21 26.73
N ASN A 14 -11.13 11.65 27.99
CA ASN A 14 -10.43 12.84 28.44
C ASN A 14 -9.23 12.52 29.36
N ASN A 15 -8.80 11.25 29.37
CA ASN A 15 -7.73 10.70 30.20
C ASN A 15 -7.80 11.04 31.72
N GLY A 16 -8.97 11.49 32.20
CA GLY A 16 -9.14 12.06 33.54
C GLY A 16 -8.52 13.45 33.77
N THR A 17 -8.03 14.12 32.72
CA THR A 17 -7.30 15.39 32.74
C THR A 17 -8.13 16.54 32.16
N LEU A 18 -9.11 17.02 32.94
CA LEU A 18 -10.13 17.99 32.49
C LEU A 18 -9.62 19.26 31.76
N ASP A 19 -8.39 19.70 32.04
CA ASP A 19 -7.81 20.94 31.49
C ASP A 19 -6.66 20.68 30.48
N ASN A 20 -6.41 19.43 30.08
CA ASN A 20 -5.35 19.09 29.13
C ASN A 20 -5.93 18.59 27.81
N ILE A 21 -6.20 19.50 26.87
CA ILE A 21 -6.75 19.12 25.56
C ILE A 21 -5.78 18.30 24.69
N ASN A 22 -4.49 18.25 25.05
CA ASN A 22 -3.47 17.57 24.23
C ASN A 22 -3.52 16.04 24.35
N ASP A 23 -4.27 15.49 25.30
CA ASP A 23 -4.48 14.04 25.45
C ASP A 23 -5.95 13.61 25.38
N ASP A 24 -6.84 14.51 24.96
CA ASP A 24 -8.25 14.24 24.75
C ASP A 24 -8.49 13.65 23.34
N PHE A 25 -9.23 12.55 23.25
CA PHE A 25 -9.61 11.95 21.97
C PHE A 25 -11.02 11.36 21.99
N ILE A 26 -11.57 11.10 20.81
CA ILE A 26 -12.87 10.44 20.64
C ILE A 26 -12.65 9.12 19.93
N THR A 27 -13.08 8.02 20.54
CA THR A 27 -13.09 6.70 19.89
C THR A 27 -14.43 6.50 19.21
N TYR A 28 -14.42 6.35 17.87
CA TYR A 28 -15.56 5.85 17.11
C TYR A 28 -15.43 4.33 16.93
N THR A 29 -16.54 3.61 17.11
CA THR A 29 -16.62 2.17 16.84
C THR A 29 -17.85 1.91 15.99
N PRO A 30 -17.71 1.50 14.71
CA PRO A 30 -18.85 1.18 13.86
C PRO A 30 -19.61 -0.04 14.39
N ASN A 31 -20.89 -0.14 14.07
CA ASN A 31 -21.65 -1.35 14.33
C ASN A 31 -21.02 -2.52 13.54
N PRO A 32 -20.98 -3.75 14.09
CA PRO A 32 -20.43 -4.89 13.38
C PRO A 32 -21.06 -5.06 11.98
N GLY A 33 -20.21 -5.11 10.95
CA GLY A 33 -20.63 -5.26 9.55
C GLY A 33 -21.22 -4.00 8.90
N PHE A 34 -21.19 -2.84 9.57
CA PHE A 34 -21.57 -1.59 8.95
C PHE A 34 -20.49 -1.13 7.96
N SER A 35 -20.95 -0.71 6.78
CA SER A 35 -20.17 0.05 5.80
C SER A 35 -21.05 1.16 5.24
N GLY A 36 -20.48 2.34 5.00
CA GLY A 36 -21.16 3.53 4.54
C GLY A 36 -20.84 4.75 5.40
N THR A 37 -21.57 5.84 5.16
CA THR A 37 -21.36 7.11 5.87
C THR A 37 -22.06 7.11 7.22
N ASP A 38 -21.40 7.65 8.23
CA ASP A 38 -21.94 7.95 9.55
C ASP A 38 -21.50 9.36 9.97
N SER A 39 -22.13 9.92 11.01
CA SER A 39 -21.72 11.24 11.50
C SER A 39 -22.05 11.39 12.97
N PHE A 40 -21.20 12.09 13.72
CA PHE A 40 -21.51 12.47 15.09
C PHE A 40 -21.15 13.94 15.35
N ILE A 41 -21.79 14.53 16.35
CA ILE A 41 -21.49 15.90 16.79
C ILE A 41 -20.89 15.82 18.19
N TYR A 42 -19.70 16.41 18.36
CA TYR A 42 -19.09 16.60 19.67
C TYR A 42 -19.14 18.06 20.10
N GLN A 43 -18.91 18.29 21.39
CA GLN A 43 -18.91 19.62 22.01
C GLN A 43 -17.60 19.78 22.77
N VAL A 44 -16.97 20.94 22.61
CA VAL A 44 -15.76 21.34 23.34
C VAL A 44 -16.09 22.44 24.34
N TYR A 45 -15.33 22.50 25.43
CA TYR A 45 -15.48 23.46 26.51
C TYR A 45 -14.16 24.24 26.70
N ASP A 46 -14.23 25.57 26.75
CA ASP A 46 -13.02 26.43 26.83
C ASP A 46 -12.52 26.69 28.26
N GLY A 47 -13.10 26.01 29.26
CA GLY A 47 -12.78 26.24 30.67
C GLY A 47 -13.43 27.48 31.29
N LYS A 48 -14.17 28.29 30.52
CA LYS A 48 -14.69 29.61 30.90
C LYS A 48 -16.15 29.83 30.46
N ASP A 49 -16.98 28.80 30.60
CA ASP A 49 -18.39 28.80 30.18
C ASP A 49 -18.64 28.90 28.66
N GLY A 50 -17.58 28.88 27.82
CA GLY A 50 -17.68 28.80 26.37
C GLY A 50 -17.84 27.36 25.89
N LEU A 51 -18.85 27.11 25.06
CA LEU A 51 -19.11 25.83 24.42
C LEU A 51 -19.16 26.02 22.91
N ASP A 52 -18.53 25.11 22.18
CA ASP A 52 -18.63 25.03 20.71
C ASP A 52 -18.85 23.60 20.25
N THR A 53 -19.38 23.39 19.06
CA THR A 53 -19.68 22.07 18.51
C THR A 53 -19.11 21.89 17.12
N ALA A 54 -18.61 20.69 16.83
CA ALA A 54 -18.15 20.30 15.50
C ALA A 54 -18.78 18.97 15.08
N THR A 55 -18.95 18.82 13.76
CA THR A 55 -19.42 17.60 13.12
C THR A 55 -18.21 16.79 12.65
N VAL A 56 -18.23 15.49 12.92
CA VAL A 56 -17.29 14.53 12.35
C VAL A 56 -18.10 13.67 11.39
N ASP A 57 -17.77 13.77 10.12
CA ASP A 57 -18.28 12.88 9.07
C ASP A 57 -17.32 11.69 8.95
N ILE A 58 -17.88 10.48 8.93
CA ILE A 58 -17.13 9.22 8.90
C ILE A 58 -17.58 8.44 7.68
N THR A 59 -16.63 7.87 6.96
CA THR A 59 -16.90 6.84 5.95
C THR A 59 -16.30 5.53 6.42
N VAL A 60 -17.13 4.53 6.64
CA VAL A 60 -16.70 3.16 6.97
C VAL A 60 -16.66 2.36 5.68
N ASN A 61 -15.46 2.08 5.19
CA ASN A 61 -15.29 1.29 3.97
C ASN A 61 -15.73 -0.15 4.21
N SER A 62 -16.35 -0.76 3.20
CA SER A 62 -16.76 -2.16 3.28
C SER A 62 -15.53 -3.04 3.15
N ILE A 63 -15.33 -3.98 4.09
CA ILE A 63 -14.43 -5.10 3.84
C ILE A 63 -15.09 -5.96 2.75
N PHE A 64 -14.45 -6.07 1.60
CA PHE A 64 -15.00 -6.76 0.44
C PHE A 64 -15.07 -8.27 0.69
N THR A 65 -16.09 -8.78 1.39
CA THR A 65 -16.44 -10.20 1.36
C THR A 65 -17.48 -10.41 0.28
N PHE A 66 -17.06 -10.43 -0.99
CA PHE A 66 -17.97 -10.82 -2.05
C PHE A 66 -17.98 -12.34 -2.16
N PHE A 67 -18.98 -12.96 -1.53
CA PHE A 67 -19.43 -14.28 -1.97
C PHE A 67 -20.52 -14.05 -3.02
N PRO A 68 -20.34 -14.40 -4.30
CA PRO A 68 -21.47 -14.53 -5.20
C PRO A 68 -22.30 -15.75 -4.76
N SER A 69 -23.04 -15.64 -3.66
CA SER A 69 -24.18 -16.52 -3.42
C SER A 69 -25.29 -16.06 -4.35
N THR A 70 -25.27 -16.60 -5.56
CA THR A 70 -26.29 -16.50 -6.63
C THR A 70 -26.18 -15.32 -7.60
N LEU A 71 -25.34 -15.48 -8.63
CA LEU A 71 -25.59 -14.83 -9.92
C LEU A 71 -26.64 -15.66 -10.69
N THR A 72 -27.84 -15.12 -10.88
CA THR A 72 -28.78 -15.64 -11.87
C THR A 72 -28.22 -15.37 -13.27
N GLN A 73 -27.61 -16.39 -13.86
CA GLN A 73 -27.08 -16.34 -15.22
C GLN A 73 -28.14 -16.71 -16.28
N ASN A 74 -28.04 -16.04 -17.42
CA ASN A 74 -28.48 -16.52 -18.73
C ASN A 74 -27.77 -17.85 -19.06
N ALA A 75 -28.53 -18.85 -19.51
CA ALA A 75 -28.19 -20.28 -19.47
C ALA A 75 -27.01 -20.78 -20.36
N ASN A 76 -26.07 -19.93 -20.76
CA ASN A 76 -25.09 -20.26 -21.81
C ASN A 76 -23.64 -19.81 -21.53
N ASN A 77 -23.35 -19.10 -20.43
CA ASN A 77 -21.99 -18.57 -20.21
C ASN A 77 -21.58 -18.58 -18.72
N THR A 78 -21.43 -19.78 -18.14
CA THR A 78 -20.95 -20.00 -16.76
C THR A 78 -19.67 -19.20 -16.51
N PHE A 79 -19.80 -18.04 -15.87
CA PHE A 79 -18.67 -17.40 -15.19
C PHE A 79 -18.15 -18.39 -14.16
N VAL A 80 -16.88 -18.75 -14.30
CA VAL A 80 -16.15 -19.55 -13.34
C VAL A 80 -15.09 -18.61 -12.77
N PRO A 81 -15.07 -18.36 -11.45
CA PRO A 81 -14.12 -17.44 -10.84
C PRO A 81 -12.72 -18.02 -10.85
N SER A 82 -11.71 -17.14 -10.83
CA SER A 82 -10.34 -17.56 -10.59
C SER A 82 -10.20 -18.17 -9.18
N THR A 83 -9.37 -19.20 -9.05
CA THR A 83 -9.01 -19.81 -7.77
C THR A 83 -7.53 -20.13 -7.77
N LEU A 84 -6.90 -19.99 -6.60
CA LEU A 84 -5.51 -20.35 -6.38
C LEU A 84 -5.45 -21.77 -5.79
N THR A 85 -4.95 -22.72 -6.59
CA THR A 85 -4.74 -24.10 -6.12
C THR A 85 -3.31 -24.27 -5.65
N GLN A 86 -3.13 -24.59 -4.37
CA GLN A 86 -1.82 -24.80 -3.75
C GLN A 86 -1.14 -26.07 -4.29
N ASN A 87 0.14 -25.94 -4.63
CA ASN A 87 1.05 -27.02 -5.05
C ASN A 87 1.95 -27.45 -3.86
N ALA A 88 2.87 -28.39 -4.10
CA ALA A 88 3.68 -29.01 -3.04
C ALA A 88 4.66 -28.06 -2.33
N ASN A 89 5.15 -27.01 -3.01
CA ASN A 89 6.18 -26.09 -2.51
C ASN A 89 5.62 -24.69 -2.20
N ASN A 90 4.38 -24.61 -1.69
CA ASN A 90 3.67 -23.35 -1.46
C ASN A 90 3.68 -22.38 -2.65
N THR A 91 3.68 -22.94 -3.86
CA THR A 91 3.32 -22.23 -5.10
C THR A 91 1.84 -22.45 -5.39
N PHE A 92 1.23 -21.59 -6.20
CA PHE A 92 -0.21 -21.60 -6.45
C PHE A 92 -0.51 -21.50 -7.93
N THR A 93 -1.23 -22.48 -8.47
CA THR A 93 -1.71 -22.42 -9.86
C THR A 93 -3.01 -21.64 -9.93
N ILE A 94 -3.07 -20.62 -10.78
CA ILE A 94 -4.31 -19.92 -11.11
C ILE A 94 -5.16 -20.83 -11.99
N THR A 95 -6.39 -21.12 -11.54
CA THR A 95 -7.37 -21.90 -12.30
C THR A 95 -8.72 -21.21 -12.31
N GLY A 96 -9.63 -21.62 -13.19
CA GLY A 96 -11.04 -21.28 -13.04
C GLY A 96 -11.56 -20.14 -13.89
N ASP A 97 -10.76 -19.22 -14.43
CA ASP A 97 -11.30 -18.20 -15.34
C ASP A 97 -11.36 -18.66 -16.83
N SER A 98 -12.51 -18.43 -17.47
CA SER A 98 -12.75 -18.76 -18.88
C SER A 98 -12.35 -17.64 -19.85
N THR A 99 -12.08 -16.43 -19.36
CA THR A 99 -11.58 -15.31 -20.17
C THR A 99 -10.07 -15.40 -20.40
N GLY A 100 -9.36 -16.07 -19.49
CA GLY A 100 -7.94 -16.34 -19.55
C GLY A 100 -7.08 -15.30 -18.84
N ASN A 101 -7.68 -14.26 -18.25
CA ASN A 101 -7.01 -13.21 -17.49
C ASN A 101 -7.60 -13.16 -16.08
N ALA A 102 -6.79 -13.52 -15.10
CA ALA A 102 -7.19 -13.53 -13.71
C ALA A 102 -6.91 -12.16 -13.05
N GLN A 103 -7.92 -11.66 -12.35
CA GLN A 103 -7.78 -10.51 -11.47
C GLN A 103 -7.87 -10.97 -10.03
N LEU A 104 -6.86 -10.65 -9.23
CA LEU A 104 -6.74 -11.06 -7.83
C LEU A 104 -6.79 -9.83 -6.94
N LEU A 105 -7.75 -9.81 -6.01
CA LEU A 105 -7.81 -8.81 -4.96
C LEU A 105 -7.16 -9.37 -3.70
N PHE A 106 -6.15 -8.65 -3.23
CA PHE A 106 -5.48 -8.86 -1.95
C PHE A 106 -6.10 -7.93 -0.92
N THR A 107 -6.47 -8.46 0.25
CA THR A 107 -7.08 -7.68 1.33
C THR A 107 -6.35 -7.98 2.63
N PHE A 108 -5.81 -6.94 3.27
CA PHE A 108 -5.27 -7.06 4.61
C PHE A 108 -6.40 -7.29 5.62
N ILE A 109 -6.20 -8.25 6.52
CA ILE A 109 -7.19 -8.65 7.54
C ILE A 109 -6.73 -8.26 8.94
N SER A 110 -5.48 -8.59 9.28
CA SER A 110 -4.88 -8.33 10.59
C SER A 110 -3.37 -8.55 10.55
N GLY A 111 -2.63 -7.97 11.48
CA GLY A 111 -1.20 -8.18 11.64
C GLY A 111 -0.72 -7.81 13.03
N LYS A 112 0.31 -8.48 13.53
CA LYS A 112 1.05 -8.12 14.76
C LYS A 112 2.56 -8.07 14.56
N ALA A 113 2.98 -7.64 13.38
CA ALA A 113 4.40 -7.48 13.06
C ALA A 113 5.10 -6.48 13.98
N THR A 114 6.40 -6.69 14.19
CA THR A 114 7.27 -5.75 14.91
C THR A 114 8.01 -4.79 13.98
N ASN A 115 7.93 -5.01 12.67
CA ASN A 115 8.52 -4.19 11.62
C ASN A 115 7.50 -3.88 10.51
N VAL A 116 7.70 -2.79 9.77
CA VAL A 116 6.96 -2.51 8.54
C VAL A 116 7.50 -3.39 7.42
N ASN A 117 6.80 -4.50 7.18
CA ASN A 117 7.15 -5.51 6.20
C ASN A 117 6.45 -5.25 4.86
N GLU A 118 7.13 -5.54 3.76
CA GLU A 118 6.52 -5.55 2.43
C GLU A 118 6.21 -6.98 2.01
N ILE A 119 5.03 -7.21 1.43
CA ILE A 119 4.72 -8.48 0.76
C ILE A 119 4.50 -8.29 -0.73
N GLY A 120 4.73 -9.36 -1.48
CA GLY A 120 4.42 -9.38 -2.89
C GLY A 120 4.28 -10.77 -3.48
N VAL A 121 4.10 -10.79 -4.79
CA VAL A 121 3.79 -11.98 -5.58
C VAL A 121 4.64 -12.01 -6.85
N PHE A 122 5.06 -13.19 -7.27
CA PHE A 122 5.84 -13.38 -8.50
C PHE A 122 5.37 -14.63 -9.26
N VAL A 123 5.57 -14.62 -10.58
CA VAL A 123 5.28 -15.78 -11.43
C VAL A 123 6.49 -16.71 -11.46
N THR A 124 6.23 -18.00 -11.42
CA THR A 124 7.21 -19.09 -11.45
C THR A 124 7.09 -19.88 -12.76
N ASP A 125 8.22 -20.43 -13.22
CA ASP A 125 8.32 -21.21 -14.45
C ASP A 125 7.59 -22.57 -14.32
N ASP A 126 7.53 -23.13 -13.11
CA ASP A 126 7.01 -24.46 -12.80
C ASP A 126 6.42 -24.55 -11.38
N ASP A 127 5.80 -25.69 -11.06
CA ASP A 127 5.15 -25.93 -9.76
C ASP A 127 6.15 -26.12 -8.62
N GLN A 128 7.44 -26.21 -8.96
CA GLN A 128 8.53 -26.30 -8.01
C GLN A 128 9.04 -24.93 -7.56
N GLY A 129 8.58 -23.85 -8.21
CA GLY A 129 8.95 -22.47 -7.89
C GLY A 129 10.21 -22.00 -8.60
N THR A 130 10.65 -22.65 -9.67
CA THR A 130 11.79 -22.17 -10.46
C THR A 130 11.48 -20.77 -11.03
N VAL A 131 12.45 -19.85 -11.03
CA VAL A 131 12.32 -18.52 -11.68
C VAL A 131 13.51 -18.28 -12.60
N ASN A 132 13.25 -17.97 -13.87
CA ASN A 132 14.27 -17.77 -14.89
C ASN A 132 15.26 -18.97 -14.97
N GLY A 133 14.77 -20.19 -14.73
CA GLY A 133 15.58 -21.42 -14.69
C GLY A 133 16.42 -21.60 -13.41
N ILE A 134 16.29 -20.74 -12.41
CA ILE A 134 16.97 -20.83 -11.11
C ILE A 134 16.02 -21.47 -10.11
N ALA A 135 16.44 -22.59 -9.53
CA ALA A 135 15.64 -23.29 -8.52
C ALA A 135 15.74 -22.60 -7.15
N PRO A 136 14.72 -22.73 -6.31
CA PRO A 136 14.77 -22.24 -4.92
C PRO A 136 16.02 -22.69 -4.17
N GLY A 137 16.58 -21.78 -3.37
CA GLY A 137 17.82 -22.00 -2.60
C GLY A 137 19.12 -21.93 -3.42
N GLN A 138 19.07 -21.75 -4.74
CA GLN A 138 20.26 -21.48 -5.54
C GLN A 138 20.70 -20.01 -5.44
N GLU A 139 21.99 -19.77 -5.64
CA GLU A 139 22.55 -18.42 -5.73
C GLU A 139 21.83 -17.62 -6.83
N GLY A 140 21.40 -16.40 -6.50
CA GLY A 140 20.65 -15.52 -7.41
C GLY A 140 19.14 -15.75 -7.44
N TYR A 141 18.59 -16.73 -6.71
CA TYR A 141 17.15 -16.99 -6.70
C TYR A 141 16.33 -15.78 -6.20
N VAL A 142 16.75 -15.16 -5.09
CA VAL A 142 16.06 -13.97 -4.52
C VAL A 142 15.97 -12.84 -5.55
N GLU A 143 17.08 -12.49 -6.20
CA GLU A 143 17.12 -11.43 -7.20
C GLU A 143 16.26 -11.78 -8.43
N ALA A 144 16.27 -13.05 -8.87
CA ALA A 144 15.44 -13.51 -9.99
C ALA A 144 13.93 -13.46 -9.66
N ALA A 145 13.54 -13.90 -8.47
CA ALA A 145 12.16 -13.84 -7.99
C ALA A 145 11.68 -12.39 -7.88
N LEU A 146 12.44 -11.54 -7.17
CA LEU A 146 12.08 -10.15 -6.96
C LEU A 146 12.08 -9.31 -8.25
N SER A 147 13.00 -9.55 -9.19
CA SER A 147 13.03 -8.81 -10.46
C SER A 147 11.74 -8.97 -11.28
N ASN A 148 11.09 -10.12 -11.19
CA ASN A 148 9.83 -10.42 -11.88
C ASN A 148 8.58 -10.25 -10.99
N ALA A 149 8.76 -9.77 -9.77
CA ALA A 149 7.69 -9.66 -8.79
C ALA A 149 6.86 -8.38 -8.93
N GLN A 150 5.67 -8.43 -8.33
CA GLN A 150 4.79 -7.30 -8.08
C GLN A 150 4.58 -7.14 -6.58
N THR A 151 4.79 -5.93 -6.07
CA THR A 151 4.47 -5.56 -4.70
C THR A 151 2.96 -5.62 -4.50
N ILE A 152 2.53 -6.29 -3.42
CA ILE A 152 1.13 -6.31 -3.00
C ILE A 152 0.87 -5.07 -2.15
N PHE A 153 1.54 -4.96 -1.00
CA PHE A 153 1.58 -3.77 -0.15
C PHE A 153 2.57 -3.97 1.01
N SER A 154 2.93 -2.89 1.67
CA SER A 154 3.45 -2.88 3.05
C SER A 154 2.31 -2.67 4.04
N VAL A 155 2.52 -3.05 5.30
CA VAL A 155 1.56 -2.79 6.38
C VAL A 155 2.24 -2.09 7.55
N LEU A 156 1.61 -1.01 8.02
CA LEU A 156 2.08 -0.22 9.15
C LEU A 156 1.97 -1.00 10.47
N LEU A 157 2.79 -0.62 11.46
CA LEU A 157 2.73 -1.19 12.81
C LEU A 157 1.41 -0.90 13.52
N ASN A 158 0.78 0.23 13.18
CA ASN A 158 -0.56 0.64 13.62
C ASN A 158 -1.49 0.64 12.38
N PRO A 159 -2.04 -0.51 11.96
CA PRO A 159 -2.79 -0.60 10.70
C PRO A 159 -4.02 0.32 10.64
N GLU A 160 -4.56 0.75 11.78
CA GLU A 160 -5.62 1.75 11.86
C GLU A 160 -5.26 3.07 11.17
N ASP A 161 -3.98 3.43 11.10
CA ASP A 161 -3.51 4.66 10.45
C ASP A 161 -3.60 4.58 8.92
N SER A 162 -3.63 3.35 8.40
CA SER A 162 -3.83 3.04 6.97
C SER A 162 -5.30 2.79 6.60
N GLY A 163 -6.24 2.71 7.53
CA GLY A 163 -7.60 2.32 7.19
C GLY A 163 -7.66 0.93 6.53
N GLN A 164 -8.45 0.76 5.47
CA GLN A 164 -8.58 -0.54 4.80
C GLN A 164 -7.61 -0.67 3.62
N THR A 165 -6.58 -1.50 3.82
CA THR A 165 -5.64 -1.88 2.76
C THR A 165 -6.23 -2.96 1.85
N THR A 166 -6.29 -2.66 0.55
CA THR A 166 -6.54 -3.63 -0.52
C THR A 166 -5.63 -3.35 -1.72
N ARG A 167 -5.22 -4.40 -2.44
CA ARG A 167 -4.51 -4.27 -3.72
C ARG A 167 -5.13 -5.15 -4.80
N LEU A 168 -5.48 -4.56 -5.94
CA LEU A 168 -5.93 -5.31 -7.12
C LEU A 168 -4.75 -5.54 -8.09
N ILE A 169 -4.45 -6.79 -8.40
CA ILE A 169 -3.49 -7.15 -9.45
C ILE A 169 -4.23 -7.90 -10.56
N ASN A 170 -4.21 -7.36 -11.77
CA ASN A 170 -5.11 -7.74 -12.88
C ASN A 170 -4.39 -8.20 -14.15
N ASN A 171 -3.13 -8.64 -14.02
CA ASN A 171 -2.24 -8.98 -15.14
C ASN A 171 -1.74 -10.43 -15.12
N PHE A 172 -2.42 -11.28 -14.37
CA PHE A 172 -2.13 -12.72 -14.36
C PHE A 172 -2.92 -13.45 -15.43
N ASP A 173 -2.34 -14.50 -15.98
CA ASP A 173 -3.00 -15.42 -16.90
C ASP A 173 -3.45 -16.70 -16.17
N VAL A 174 -4.53 -17.31 -16.65
CA VAL A 174 -4.95 -18.62 -16.13
C VAL A 174 -3.91 -19.67 -16.50
N GLY A 175 -3.44 -20.41 -15.49
CA GLY A 175 -2.33 -21.34 -15.61
C GLY A 175 -1.01 -20.79 -15.09
N ASP A 176 -0.91 -19.49 -14.80
CA ASP A 176 0.24 -18.94 -14.08
C ASP A 176 0.40 -19.63 -12.73
N GLN A 177 1.66 -19.76 -12.33
CA GLN A 177 2.06 -20.34 -11.05
C GLN A 177 2.68 -19.24 -10.21
N LEU A 178 2.07 -18.95 -9.07
CA LEU A 178 2.44 -17.84 -8.22
C LEU A 178 3.24 -18.31 -7.01
N GLY A 179 4.31 -17.59 -6.69
CA GLY A 179 4.96 -17.59 -5.39
C GLY A 179 4.69 -16.27 -4.66
N PHE A 180 4.74 -16.31 -3.34
CA PHE A 180 4.62 -15.12 -2.48
C PHE A 180 5.90 -14.89 -1.69
N TYR A 181 6.20 -13.64 -1.38
CA TYR A 181 7.35 -13.26 -0.58
C TYR A 181 6.98 -12.21 0.47
N LEU A 182 7.82 -12.12 1.50
CA LEU A 182 7.89 -11.03 2.48
C LEU A 182 9.31 -10.48 2.52
N VAL A 183 9.47 -9.16 2.46
CA VAL A 183 10.72 -8.46 2.75
C VAL A 183 10.59 -7.84 4.13
N GLN A 184 11.45 -8.28 5.05
CA GLN A 184 11.39 -7.83 6.44
C GLN A 184 12.00 -6.44 6.58
N ASN A 185 11.25 -5.52 7.20
CA ASN A 185 11.67 -4.14 7.50
C ASN A 185 12.33 -3.39 6.31
N SER A 186 11.90 -3.68 5.08
CA SER A 186 12.50 -3.14 3.86
C SER A 186 11.56 -3.33 2.68
N THR A 187 12.00 -2.95 1.48
CA THR A 187 11.23 -3.07 0.23
C THR A 187 11.95 -3.99 -0.75
N ARG A 188 11.19 -4.52 -1.72
CA ARG A 188 11.76 -5.20 -2.88
C ARG A 188 12.80 -4.33 -3.59
N GLU A 189 12.53 -3.05 -3.73
CA GLU A 189 13.36 -2.06 -4.40
C GLU A 189 14.71 -1.90 -3.69
N ALA A 190 14.69 -1.82 -2.35
CA ALA A 190 15.90 -1.77 -1.54
C ALA A 190 16.75 -3.05 -1.71
N VAL A 191 16.13 -4.24 -1.72
CA VAL A 191 16.83 -5.51 -1.95
C VAL A 191 17.49 -5.54 -3.33
N LEU A 192 16.76 -5.14 -4.38
CA LEU A 192 17.28 -5.08 -5.76
C LEU A 192 18.37 -4.01 -5.93
N ALA A 193 18.36 -2.96 -5.11
CA ALA A 193 19.44 -1.99 -5.02
C ALA A 193 20.69 -2.50 -4.25
N GLY A 194 20.64 -3.72 -3.72
CA GLY A 194 21.73 -4.36 -2.98
C GLY A 194 21.78 -3.98 -1.50
N GLN A 195 20.71 -3.41 -0.95
CA GLN A 195 20.59 -3.23 0.51
C GLN A 195 20.39 -4.59 1.19
N ASN A 196 20.88 -4.70 2.42
CA ASN A 196 20.79 -5.93 3.16
C ASN A 196 19.44 -6.03 3.89
N ALA A 197 18.53 -6.82 3.36
CA ALA A 197 17.26 -7.16 4.00
C ALA A 197 16.98 -8.67 3.88
N SER A 198 16.24 -9.20 4.85
CA SER A 198 15.78 -10.59 4.82
C SER A 198 14.60 -10.71 3.87
N VAL A 199 14.64 -11.72 3.00
CA VAL A 199 13.54 -12.06 2.10
C VAL A 199 13.10 -13.48 2.40
N PHE A 200 11.81 -13.62 2.68
CA PHE A 200 11.19 -14.87 3.07
C PHE A 200 10.14 -15.28 2.04
N PHE A 201 10.05 -16.59 1.78
CA PHE A 201 9.13 -17.21 0.84
C PHE A 201 8.30 -18.28 1.54
N GLY A 202 7.26 -18.78 0.86
CA GLY A 202 6.31 -19.69 1.48
C GLY A 202 6.85 -21.06 1.87
N ASP A 203 7.88 -21.58 1.22
CA ASP A 203 8.41 -22.93 1.48
C ASP A 203 9.83 -22.89 2.03
N ALA A 204 10.12 -23.72 3.03
CA ALA A 204 11.41 -23.82 3.71
C ALA A 204 12.59 -24.01 2.76
N SER A 205 12.43 -24.71 1.63
CA SER A 205 13.52 -24.90 0.67
C SER A 205 13.94 -23.63 -0.06
N PHE A 206 13.14 -22.56 0.03
CA PHE A 206 13.38 -21.27 -0.59
C PHE A 206 14.16 -20.34 0.36
N ASN A 207 14.13 -20.63 1.66
CA ASN A 207 14.62 -19.76 2.71
C ASN A 207 15.97 -20.23 3.26
N SER A 208 16.83 -19.25 3.57
CA SER A 208 18.19 -19.53 4.06
C SER A 208 18.25 -20.15 5.45
N ASP A 209 17.19 -19.99 6.24
CA ASP A 209 17.00 -20.57 7.57
C ASP A 209 16.27 -21.92 7.56
N ALA A 210 15.82 -22.37 6.39
CA ALA A 210 15.05 -23.60 6.19
C ALA A 210 13.73 -23.65 6.97
N LEU A 211 13.05 -22.50 7.14
CA LEU A 211 11.72 -22.40 7.74
C LEU A 211 10.67 -21.97 6.70
N ASP A 212 9.43 -22.42 6.91
CA ASP A 212 8.28 -21.88 6.16
C ASP A 212 7.92 -20.51 6.75
N HIS A 213 7.72 -19.51 5.91
CA HIS A 213 7.30 -18.16 6.35
C HIS A 213 5.91 -17.75 5.88
N ILE A 214 5.21 -18.63 5.15
CA ILE A 214 3.85 -18.36 4.71
C ILE A 214 3.02 -19.63 4.87
N GLN A 215 1.99 -19.57 5.72
CA GLN A 215 0.96 -20.59 5.81
C GLN A 215 -0.25 -20.19 5.00
N ALA A 216 -0.65 -21.07 4.10
CA ALA A 216 -1.80 -20.87 3.23
C ALA A 216 -2.96 -21.78 3.61
N GLN A 217 -4.18 -21.22 3.59
CA GLN A 217 -5.41 -21.95 3.79
C GLN A 217 -6.46 -21.53 2.77
N THR A 218 -6.95 -22.45 1.96
CA THR A 218 -8.16 -22.22 1.15
C THR A 218 -9.40 -22.44 2.00
N ASN A 219 -10.21 -21.40 2.15
CA ASN A 219 -11.45 -21.41 2.89
C ASN A 219 -12.56 -22.13 2.10
N THR A 220 -13.66 -22.49 2.77
CA THR A 220 -14.77 -23.25 2.16
C THR A 220 -15.48 -22.50 1.03
N ASP A 221 -15.28 -21.20 0.97
CA ASP A 221 -15.81 -20.27 -0.02
C ASP A 221 -14.87 -20.07 -1.23
N GLY A 222 -13.67 -20.67 -1.21
CA GLY A 222 -12.66 -20.55 -2.27
C GLY A 222 -11.69 -19.38 -2.09
N VAL A 223 -11.83 -18.57 -1.03
CA VAL A 223 -10.87 -17.50 -0.70
C VAL A 223 -9.60 -18.13 -0.13
N LEU A 224 -8.45 -17.69 -0.60
CA LEU A 224 -7.16 -18.09 -0.04
C LEU A 224 -6.78 -17.13 1.08
N THR A 225 -6.45 -17.64 2.26
CA THR A 225 -5.81 -16.87 3.33
C THR A 225 -4.32 -17.19 3.34
N LEU A 226 -3.48 -16.16 3.32
CA LEU A 226 -2.04 -16.20 3.51
C LEU A 226 -1.71 -15.60 4.87
N ASN A 227 -1.01 -16.36 5.70
CA ASN A 227 -0.55 -15.96 7.03
C ASN A 227 0.97 -15.92 6.96
N PHE A 228 1.56 -14.74 7.06
CA PHE A 228 3.00 -14.53 6.93
C PHE A 228 3.67 -14.49 8.31
N GLU A 229 4.94 -14.85 8.32
CA GLU A 229 5.82 -14.88 9.48
C GLU A 229 7.11 -14.11 9.16
N ASP A 230 7.51 -13.16 10.00
CA ASP A 230 8.69 -12.31 9.80
C ASP A 230 9.98 -12.83 10.47
N ALA A 231 9.93 -14.06 11.01
CA ALA A 231 11.04 -14.80 11.62
C ALA A 231 11.33 -14.45 13.09
N ASP A 232 10.32 -14.00 13.84
CA ASP A 232 10.47 -13.67 15.24
C ASP A 232 9.96 -14.78 16.17
N ASP A 233 8.71 -15.23 16.04
CA ASP A 233 8.04 -16.11 16.99
C ASP A 233 7.29 -17.32 16.39
N GLN A 234 7.16 -17.39 15.06
CA GLN A 234 6.56 -18.49 14.30
C GLN A 234 5.06 -18.70 14.58
N ASP A 235 4.33 -17.65 14.97
CA ASP A 235 2.88 -17.70 15.13
C ASP A 235 2.10 -17.39 13.84
N PHE A 236 2.79 -16.89 12.80
CA PHE A 236 2.24 -16.53 11.49
C PHE A 236 1.12 -15.48 11.55
N ASP A 237 1.10 -14.61 12.57
CA ASP A 237 0.13 -13.54 12.67
C ASP A 237 0.69 -12.13 12.45
N ASP A 238 1.94 -12.04 11.99
CA ASP A 238 2.57 -10.79 11.52
C ASP A 238 1.76 -10.12 10.42
N LEU A 239 1.30 -10.90 9.44
CA LEU A 239 0.44 -10.42 8.37
C LEU A 239 -0.55 -11.49 7.91
N VAL A 240 -1.83 -11.19 7.97
CA VAL A 240 -2.92 -12.04 7.48
C VAL A 240 -3.59 -11.35 6.30
N VAL A 241 -3.53 -11.98 5.13
CA VAL A 241 -4.04 -11.44 3.87
C VAL A 241 -4.97 -12.45 3.22
N THR A 242 -6.08 -12.00 2.67
CA THR A 242 -6.92 -12.82 1.79
C THR A 242 -6.65 -12.52 0.33
N VAL A 243 -6.77 -13.54 -0.51
CA VAL A 243 -6.69 -13.45 -1.97
C VAL A 243 -7.96 -14.04 -2.56
N GLN A 244 -8.64 -13.25 -3.40
CA GLN A 244 -9.89 -13.66 -4.04
C GLN A 244 -9.98 -13.19 -5.49
N ASP A 245 -10.80 -13.87 -6.30
CA ASP A 245 -11.11 -13.42 -7.66
C ASP A 245 -11.83 -12.07 -7.62
N ALA A 246 -11.34 -11.18 -8.47
CA ALA A 246 -11.83 -9.82 -8.65
C ALA A 246 -12.29 -9.57 -10.09
N SER A 247 -12.42 -10.61 -10.91
CA SER A 247 -12.71 -10.49 -12.34
C SER A 247 -14.09 -9.89 -12.63
N ALA A 248 -14.98 -9.87 -11.62
CA ALA A 248 -16.28 -9.20 -11.67
C ALA A 248 -16.25 -7.74 -11.17
N LEU A 249 -15.13 -7.26 -10.62
CA LEU A 249 -14.98 -5.90 -10.11
C LEU A 249 -14.61 -4.94 -11.24
N THR A 250 -15.06 -3.70 -11.10
CA THR A 250 -14.49 -2.59 -11.86
C THR A 250 -13.18 -2.20 -11.18
N PRO A 251 -12.04 -2.16 -11.91
CA PRO A 251 -10.77 -1.74 -11.34
C PRO A 251 -10.86 -0.36 -10.70
N THR A 252 -10.16 -0.18 -9.58
CA THR A 252 -9.97 1.11 -8.92
C THR A 252 -9.30 2.08 -9.91
N VAL A 253 -9.83 3.29 -10.09
CA VAL A 253 -9.12 4.32 -10.87
C VAL A 253 -7.81 4.65 -10.17
N GLY A 254 -6.71 4.82 -10.90
CA GLY A 254 -5.40 5.14 -10.30
C GLY A 254 -4.43 3.96 -10.18
N ILE A 255 -4.85 2.74 -10.51
CA ILE A 255 -3.97 1.56 -10.49
C ILE A 255 -3.42 1.19 -11.88
N GLY A 256 -3.91 1.87 -12.92
CA GLY A 256 -3.41 1.73 -14.27
C GLY A 256 -3.88 0.53 -15.07
N SER A 257 -3.23 0.35 -16.22
CA SER A 257 -3.40 -0.84 -17.06
C SER A 257 -2.54 -2.00 -16.54
N PRO A 258 -2.98 -3.26 -16.67
CA PRO A 258 -2.26 -4.47 -16.22
C PRO A 258 -0.78 -4.59 -16.66
N GLN A 259 -0.29 -3.80 -17.60
CA GLN A 259 1.02 -4.02 -18.23
C GLN A 259 2.20 -3.33 -17.56
N ILE A 260 2.01 -2.54 -16.50
CA ILE A 260 3.15 -1.94 -15.80
C ILE A 260 3.80 -2.98 -14.89
N GLN A 261 4.83 -3.63 -15.41
CA GLN A 261 5.64 -4.60 -14.66
C GLN A 261 6.38 -3.90 -13.51
N GLY A 262 6.28 -4.45 -12.30
CA GLY A 262 7.06 -4.05 -11.13
C GLY A 262 6.68 -2.69 -10.53
N GLN A 263 5.38 -2.43 -10.33
CA GLN A 263 4.86 -1.14 -9.86
C GLN A 263 5.55 -0.66 -8.58
N VAL A 264 6.35 0.39 -8.77
CA VAL A 264 6.81 1.36 -7.76
C VAL A 264 5.59 2.11 -7.21
N GLU A 265 5.74 2.78 -6.06
CA GLU A 265 4.75 3.62 -5.37
C GLU A 265 4.27 4.79 -6.27
N LEU A 266 3.44 4.49 -7.25
CA LEU A 266 2.92 5.40 -8.27
C LEU A 266 1.40 5.37 -8.31
N LEU A 267 0.83 6.53 -8.63
CA LEU A 267 -0.56 6.70 -9.00
C LEU A 267 -0.65 6.67 -10.54
N ASP A 268 -1.25 5.61 -11.07
CA ASP A 268 -1.33 5.34 -12.51
C ASP A 268 -2.70 5.73 -13.08
N LEU A 269 -2.71 6.85 -13.80
CA LEU A 269 -3.88 7.36 -14.50
C LEU A 269 -3.77 7.17 -16.01
N THR A 270 -2.89 6.29 -16.50
CA THR A 270 -2.61 6.12 -17.93
C THR A 270 -3.80 5.62 -18.74
N ASP A 271 -4.70 4.88 -18.12
CA ASP A 271 -5.96 4.39 -18.71
C ASP A 271 -7.14 5.36 -18.54
N VAL A 272 -6.94 6.44 -17.78
CA VAL A 272 -7.94 7.48 -17.53
C VAL A 272 -7.92 8.51 -18.65
N THR A 273 -9.11 8.93 -19.11
CA THR A 273 -9.24 10.03 -20.08
C THR A 273 -9.81 11.29 -19.41
N GLY A 274 -9.29 12.46 -19.76
CA GLY A 274 -9.79 13.74 -19.26
C GLY A 274 -9.14 14.17 -17.95
N THR A 275 -9.88 14.86 -17.09
CA THR A 275 -9.42 15.28 -15.76
C THR A 275 -10.32 14.63 -14.72
N VAL A 276 -9.74 14.03 -13.70
CA VAL A 276 -10.43 13.46 -12.55
C VAL A 276 -10.19 14.32 -11.32
N THR A 277 -11.17 14.39 -10.42
CA THR A 277 -11.05 15.14 -9.17
C THR A 277 -10.93 14.14 -8.04
N PRO A 278 -9.74 13.91 -7.48
CA PRO A 278 -9.58 13.02 -6.35
C PRO A 278 -10.10 13.66 -5.06
N GLU A 279 -10.51 12.81 -4.13
CA GLU A 279 -10.57 13.09 -2.71
C GLU A 279 -9.32 12.50 -2.04
N PHE A 280 -8.75 13.23 -1.08
CA PHE A 280 -7.57 12.79 -0.34
C PHE A 280 -7.96 12.55 1.11
N VAL A 281 -7.71 11.35 1.60
CA VAL A 281 -7.74 11.03 3.03
C VAL A 281 -6.31 11.05 3.52
N VAL A 282 -6.05 11.85 4.56
CA VAL A 282 -4.70 12.07 5.09
C VAL A 282 -4.70 11.86 6.59
N SER A 283 -3.79 11.02 7.07
CA SER A 283 -3.39 10.91 8.47
C SER A 283 -1.89 11.20 8.59
N SER A 284 -1.44 11.62 9.76
CA SER A 284 -0.06 12.03 9.99
C SER A 284 0.24 12.00 11.49
N GLN A 285 1.32 11.32 11.87
CA GLN A 285 1.95 11.45 13.19
C GLN A 285 3.29 12.21 13.15
N ALA A 286 3.56 12.91 12.04
CA ALA A 286 4.81 13.61 11.78
C ALA A 286 5.24 14.55 12.90
N VAL A 287 6.53 14.51 13.21
CA VAL A 287 7.18 15.54 14.02
C VAL A 287 7.37 16.83 13.20
N PHE A 288 7.51 16.72 11.88
CA PHE A 288 7.73 17.86 11.00
C PHE A 288 6.46 18.41 10.36
N GLN A 289 6.51 19.70 9.98
CA GLN A 289 5.48 20.31 9.15
C GLN A 289 5.78 20.04 7.68
N ASN A 290 5.28 18.91 7.19
CA ASN A 290 5.59 18.41 5.86
C ASN A 290 4.71 19.06 4.78
N SER A 291 5.25 19.15 3.56
CA SER A 291 4.45 19.37 2.36
C SER A 291 4.45 18.11 1.51
N PHE A 292 3.30 17.80 0.90
CA PHE A 292 3.13 16.64 0.05
C PHE A 292 2.65 17.07 -1.33
N GLY A 293 3.02 16.30 -2.36
CA GLY A 293 2.49 16.48 -3.70
C GLY A 293 2.76 15.30 -4.61
N PHE A 294 2.31 15.43 -5.84
CA PHE A 294 2.61 14.50 -6.94
C PHE A 294 3.34 15.23 -8.06
N TYR A 295 4.18 14.53 -8.81
CA TYR A 295 4.78 15.01 -10.05
C TYR A 295 4.64 13.94 -11.13
N GLN A 296 4.60 14.38 -12.39
CA GLN A 296 4.48 13.45 -13.51
C GLN A 296 5.83 12.81 -13.86
N VAL A 297 5.80 11.50 -14.10
CA VAL A 297 6.91 10.71 -14.66
C VAL A 297 6.54 10.15 -16.03
N ASP A 298 7.54 9.90 -16.87
CA ASP A 298 7.36 9.40 -18.24
C ASP A 298 7.05 7.89 -18.27
N ASP A 299 7.59 7.14 -17.32
CA ASP A 299 7.45 5.69 -17.18
C ASP A 299 7.69 5.23 -15.73
N ALA A 300 7.50 3.94 -15.47
CA ALA A 300 7.62 3.35 -14.13
C ALA A 300 9.04 3.39 -13.53
N SER A 301 10.08 3.74 -14.31
CA SER A 301 11.43 3.95 -13.78
C SER A 301 11.61 5.31 -13.09
N GLY A 302 10.58 6.17 -13.13
CA GLY A 302 10.61 7.52 -12.55
C GLY A 302 11.24 8.56 -13.45
N LYS A 303 11.54 8.22 -14.69
CA LYS A 303 12.22 9.13 -15.62
C LYS A 303 11.40 10.40 -15.89
N ILE A 304 12.07 11.55 -15.98
CA ILE A 304 11.48 12.82 -16.42
C ILE A 304 12.32 13.42 -17.55
N GLY A 305 11.82 13.33 -18.78
CA GLY A 305 12.49 13.77 -19.99
C GLY A 305 13.78 12.99 -20.27
N ASN A 306 14.92 13.56 -19.86
CA ASN A 306 16.24 12.92 -20.00
C ASN A 306 16.91 12.61 -18.65
N LEU A 307 16.23 12.89 -17.54
CA LEU A 307 16.76 12.69 -16.19
C LEU A 307 16.16 11.42 -15.60
N ASN A 308 17.02 10.56 -15.05
CA ASN A 308 16.62 9.45 -14.20
C ASN A 308 16.65 9.89 -12.74
N PRO A 309 15.89 9.21 -11.85
CA PRO A 309 16.01 9.42 -10.41
C PRO A 309 17.48 9.40 -9.94
N GLY A 310 17.88 10.43 -9.19
CA GLY A 310 19.26 10.64 -8.71
C GLY A 310 20.16 11.48 -9.62
N ASP A 311 19.76 11.75 -10.87
CA ASP A 311 20.52 12.65 -11.75
C ASP A 311 20.48 14.10 -11.22
N ALA A 312 21.55 14.86 -11.50
CA ALA A 312 21.61 16.28 -11.13
C ALA A 312 20.46 17.06 -11.80
N GLY A 313 19.67 17.76 -10.98
CA GLY A 313 18.50 18.52 -11.42
C GLY A 313 17.20 17.71 -11.45
N TYR A 314 17.22 16.41 -11.15
CA TYR A 314 16.01 15.57 -11.08
C TYR A 314 15.03 16.12 -10.03
N ALA A 315 15.49 16.29 -8.79
CA ALA A 315 14.62 16.73 -7.69
C ALA A 315 14.04 18.13 -7.92
N GLU A 316 14.85 19.08 -8.41
CA GLU A 316 14.40 20.41 -8.80
C GLU A 316 13.30 20.34 -9.87
N LEU A 317 13.51 19.53 -10.91
CA LEU A 317 12.53 19.38 -12.01
C LEU A 317 11.25 18.69 -11.54
N ALA A 318 11.34 17.64 -10.73
CA ALA A 318 10.21 16.92 -10.17
C ALA A 318 9.34 17.85 -9.33
N VAL A 319 9.94 18.51 -8.33
CA VAL A 319 9.24 19.38 -7.38
C VAL A 319 8.71 20.66 -8.04
N SER A 320 9.45 21.24 -9.00
CA SER A 320 8.97 22.43 -9.73
C SER A 320 7.80 22.13 -10.68
N ASN A 321 7.67 20.88 -11.15
CA ASN A 321 6.56 20.41 -11.97
C ASN A 321 5.50 19.64 -11.15
N GLN A 322 5.39 19.91 -9.85
CA GLN A 322 4.32 19.35 -9.04
C GLN A 322 2.93 19.62 -9.67
N VAL A 323 2.04 18.64 -9.53
CA VAL A 323 0.67 18.74 -10.00
C VAL A 323 -0.14 19.63 -9.05
N ASP A 324 -0.91 20.55 -9.63
CA ASP A 324 -1.89 21.33 -8.88
C ASP A 324 -3.11 20.45 -8.53
N LEU A 325 -3.09 19.86 -7.34
CA LEU A 325 -4.14 18.97 -6.86
C LEU A 325 -5.52 19.66 -6.79
N ALA A 326 -5.57 20.99 -6.64
CA ALA A 326 -6.82 21.74 -6.60
C ALA A 326 -7.50 21.85 -7.97
N SER A 327 -6.75 21.68 -9.06
CA SER A 327 -7.26 21.69 -10.43
C SER A 327 -7.72 20.30 -10.92
N GLY A 328 -7.56 19.26 -10.10
CA GLY A 328 -7.76 17.87 -10.47
C GLY A 328 -6.55 17.26 -11.19
N LEU A 329 -6.57 15.94 -11.35
CA LEU A 329 -5.49 15.17 -11.97
C LEU A 329 -5.83 14.88 -13.43
N SER A 330 -4.88 15.14 -14.32
CA SER A 330 -5.04 14.75 -15.73
C SER A 330 -4.91 13.23 -15.87
N GLY A 331 -5.74 12.62 -16.71
CA GLY A 331 -5.57 11.25 -17.17
C GLY A 331 -4.50 11.13 -18.26
N GLY A 332 -4.08 9.90 -18.54
CA GLY A 332 -3.02 9.57 -19.50
C GLY A 332 -1.61 9.74 -18.94
N VAL A 333 -1.44 9.79 -17.62
CA VAL A 333 -0.16 10.11 -16.95
C VAL A 333 0.15 9.14 -15.81
N LEU A 334 1.43 9.03 -15.48
CA LEU A 334 1.91 8.41 -14.24
C LEU A 334 2.33 9.51 -13.28
N LEU A 335 1.90 9.40 -12.03
CA LEU A 335 2.21 10.36 -10.97
C LEU A 335 2.99 9.67 -9.85
N ALA A 336 4.14 10.24 -9.51
CA ALA A 336 4.93 9.83 -8.35
C ALA A 336 4.69 10.81 -7.21
N PRO A 337 4.44 10.33 -5.98
CA PRO A 337 4.34 11.20 -4.83
C PRO A 337 5.72 11.69 -4.37
N PHE A 338 5.72 12.78 -3.61
CA PHE A 338 6.89 13.25 -2.87
C PHE A 338 6.47 13.94 -1.57
N LEU A 339 7.40 13.98 -0.62
CA LEU A 339 7.28 14.71 0.64
C LEU A 339 8.46 15.68 0.79
N ILE A 340 8.19 16.94 1.11
CA ILE A 340 9.18 17.91 1.57
C ILE A 340 9.13 17.93 3.10
N ALA A 341 10.23 17.51 3.72
CA ALA A 341 10.32 17.47 5.16
C ALA A 341 10.45 18.87 5.76
N ASN A 342 9.61 19.17 6.75
CA ASN A 342 9.66 20.38 7.57
C ASN A 342 9.68 21.72 6.79
N GLY A 343 8.87 21.83 5.74
CA GLY A 343 8.73 23.08 5.01
C GLY A 343 7.93 22.94 3.72
N THR A 344 8.02 23.98 2.90
CA THR A 344 7.26 24.13 1.66
C THR A 344 8.08 23.83 0.42
N VAL A 345 7.40 23.59 -0.69
CA VAL A 345 8.03 23.47 -2.02
C VAL A 345 8.87 24.70 -2.39
N GLU A 346 8.38 25.91 -2.11
CA GLU A 346 9.11 27.16 -2.40
C GLU A 346 10.41 27.24 -1.60
N GLU A 347 10.38 26.84 -0.34
CA GLU A 347 11.56 26.81 0.52
C GLU A 347 12.56 25.75 0.05
N PHE A 348 12.10 24.55 -0.32
CA PHE A 348 12.97 23.50 -0.87
C PHE A 348 13.68 23.96 -2.14
N LEU A 349 12.93 24.51 -3.12
CA LEU A 349 13.52 25.00 -4.38
C LEU A 349 14.51 26.14 -4.17
N THR A 350 14.38 26.90 -3.07
CA THR A 350 15.32 27.98 -2.72
C THR A 350 16.56 27.47 -1.98
N GLN A 351 16.38 26.52 -1.05
CA GLN A 351 17.42 26.11 -0.11
C GLN A 351 18.22 24.90 -0.62
N ASN A 352 17.53 23.89 -1.16
CA ASN A 352 18.13 22.61 -1.53
C ASN A 352 17.55 22.00 -2.83
N PRO A 353 17.52 22.73 -3.96
CA PRO A 353 16.90 22.24 -5.21
C PRO A 353 17.58 20.96 -5.75
N THR A 354 18.85 20.73 -5.40
CA THR A 354 19.60 19.55 -5.82
C THR A 354 19.42 18.33 -4.91
N ASN A 355 18.57 18.45 -3.87
CA ASN A 355 18.31 17.43 -2.85
C ASN A 355 19.61 16.79 -2.31
N GLN A 356 20.54 17.62 -1.85
CA GLN A 356 21.82 17.15 -1.33
C GLN A 356 21.79 17.13 0.20
N GLN A 357 22.40 16.09 0.78
CA GLN A 357 22.51 15.96 2.24
C GLN A 357 23.10 17.23 2.88
N GLY A 358 22.47 17.69 3.96
CA GLY A 358 22.96 18.81 4.78
C GLY A 358 22.84 20.20 4.12
N SER A 359 22.13 20.31 2.99
CA SER A 359 22.00 21.56 2.22
C SER A 359 20.70 22.33 2.48
N GLY A 360 19.86 21.88 3.41
CA GLY A 360 18.58 22.51 3.75
C GLY A 360 17.49 21.49 3.99
N LEU A 361 16.26 21.80 3.56
CA LEU A 361 15.14 20.86 3.55
C LEU A 361 15.46 19.68 2.62
N ASN A 362 14.98 18.49 2.96
CA ASN A 362 15.06 17.32 2.09
C ASN A 362 13.71 17.08 1.42
N ALA A 363 13.77 16.57 0.19
CA ALA A 363 12.64 15.96 -0.48
C ALA A 363 12.84 14.44 -0.49
N TYR A 364 11.77 13.70 -0.21
CA TYR A 364 11.74 12.25 -0.30
C TYR A 364 10.74 11.81 -1.37
N PHE A 365 11.18 10.84 -2.17
CA PHE A 365 10.52 10.33 -3.37
C PHE A 365 10.40 8.81 -3.28
N SER A 366 9.47 8.22 -4.04
CA SER A 366 9.34 6.76 -4.20
C SER A 366 10.60 6.08 -4.76
N PHE A 367 11.47 6.84 -5.43
CA PHE A 367 12.66 6.30 -6.08
C PHE A 367 13.87 6.44 -5.17
N LEU A 368 14.37 5.32 -4.65
CA LEU A 368 15.53 5.23 -3.77
C LEU A 368 16.71 6.12 -4.20
N SER A 369 17.05 6.10 -5.50
CA SER A 369 18.19 6.86 -6.03
C SER A 369 17.97 8.38 -6.04
N ALA A 370 16.72 8.87 -6.00
CA ALA A 370 16.40 10.29 -5.87
C ALA A 370 16.49 10.80 -4.42
N ASN A 371 16.54 9.90 -3.44
CA ASN A 371 16.63 10.25 -2.02
C ASN A 371 18.08 10.52 -1.60
N PRO A 372 18.34 11.56 -0.79
CA PRO A 372 19.70 12.02 -0.47
C PRO A 372 20.49 11.04 0.41
N ASP A 373 19.80 10.17 1.14
CA ASP A 373 20.32 9.07 1.97
C ASP A 373 20.31 7.72 1.25
N GLN A 374 19.68 7.63 0.07
CA GLN A 374 19.37 6.35 -0.57
C GLN A 374 18.54 5.44 0.35
N PHE A 375 17.68 6.04 1.19
CA PHE A 375 16.72 5.31 2.01
C PHE A 375 15.35 5.31 1.35
N ASP A 376 14.57 4.25 1.57
CA ASP A 376 13.22 4.15 1.02
C ASP A 376 12.21 4.77 1.99
N HIS A 377 11.77 5.96 1.62
CA HIS A 377 10.91 6.80 2.46
C HIS A 377 9.43 6.64 2.15
N VAL A 378 9.05 5.87 1.12
CA VAL A 378 7.66 5.77 0.70
C VAL A 378 7.26 4.31 0.68
N ARG A 379 6.12 3.97 1.28
CA ARG A 379 5.56 2.62 1.16
C ARG A 379 4.23 2.66 0.43
N LEU A 380 4.01 1.63 -0.38
CA LEU A 380 2.72 1.33 -0.97
C LEU A 380 1.90 0.53 0.03
N LEU A 381 0.84 1.10 0.58
CA LEU A 381 -0.05 0.39 1.52
C LEU A 381 -1.24 -0.28 0.83
N GLY A 382 -1.44 -0.07 -0.47
CA GLY A 382 -2.57 -0.62 -1.23
C GLY A 382 -2.78 0.13 -2.53
N ASP A 383 -3.92 -0.07 -3.18
CA ASP A 383 -4.35 0.74 -4.31
C ASP A 383 -4.41 2.22 -3.89
N ASN A 384 -3.64 3.08 -4.57
CA ASN A 384 -3.61 4.53 -4.35
C ASN A 384 -3.31 4.98 -2.92
N GLN A 385 -2.64 4.15 -2.13
CA GLN A 385 -2.32 4.44 -0.74
C GLN A 385 -0.82 4.46 -0.51
N PHE A 386 -0.33 5.57 0.01
CA PHE A 386 1.09 5.86 0.18
C PHE A 386 1.36 6.28 1.61
N SER A 387 2.43 5.77 2.21
CA SER A 387 2.89 6.19 3.53
C SER A 387 4.34 6.65 3.51
N PHE A 388 4.74 7.46 4.48
CA PHE A 388 6.01 8.17 4.45
C PHE A 388 6.76 8.16 5.77
N GLU A 389 8.08 8.15 5.66
CA GLU A 389 9.03 8.61 6.68
C GLU A 389 9.53 10.02 6.35
N ASP A 390 9.46 10.96 7.29
CA ASP A 390 9.80 12.38 7.09
C ASP A 390 11.22 12.75 7.56
N THR A 391 11.94 11.79 8.13
CA THR A 391 13.25 12.02 8.74
C THR A 391 14.36 11.27 8.02
N PHE A 392 15.47 11.98 7.74
CA PHE A 392 16.62 11.45 6.99
C PHE A 392 17.14 10.14 7.60
N GLY A 393 17.30 9.12 6.77
CA GLY A 393 17.68 7.77 7.19
C GLY A 393 16.55 6.93 7.80
N GLY A 394 15.29 7.36 7.64
CA GLY A 394 14.10 6.57 7.98
C GLY A 394 13.58 6.72 9.40
N GLY A 395 13.87 7.82 10.09
CA GLY A 395 13.20 8.15 11.36
C GLY A 395 13.12 7.02 12.39
N ASP A 396 11.90 6.71 12.82
CA ASP A 396 11.52 5.60 13.70
C ASP A 396 10.95 4.38 12.97
N LEU A 397 10.86 4.42 11.63
CA LEU A 397 10.56 3.29 10.74
C LEU A 397 9.14 2.73 10.89
N ASP A 398 8.18 3.52 11.35
CA ASP A 398 6.76 3.17 11.39
C ASP A 398 5.97 3.69 10.18
N TYR A 399 6.55 4.59 9.39
CA TYR A 399 6.02 5.18 8.16
C TYR A 399 4.65 5.87 8.32
N ASP A 400 4.31 6.31 9.54
CA ASP A 400 3.03 6.97 9.82
C ASP A 400 3.13 8.52 9.88
N ASP A 401 4.32 9.06 9.62
CA ASP A 401 4.56 10.51 9.53
C ASP A 401 3.60 11.18 8.54
N LEU A 402 3.30 10.50 7.44
CA LEU A 402 2.21 10.87 6.54
C LEU A 402 1.66 9.61 5.89
N VAL A 403 0.34 9.43 5.92
CA VAL A 403 -0.38 8.44 5.12
C VAL A 403 -1.38 9.17 4.24
N VAL A 404 -1.40 8.85 2.96
CA VAL A 404 -2.28 9.46 1.96
C VAL A 404 -3.00 8.37 1.18
N GLU A 405 -4.32 8.39 1.19
CA GLU A 405 -5.17 7.60 0.29
C GLU A 405 -5.82 8.54 -0.74
N VAL A 406 -5.75 8.14 -2.02
CA VAL A 406 -6.37 8.88 -3.13
C VAL A 406 -7.61 8.14 -3.62
N ILE A 407 -8.77 8.77 -3.47
CA ILE A 407 -10.10 8.22 -3.79
C ILE A 407 -10.65 8.94 -5.03
N PHE A 408 -11.27 8.20 -5.96
CA PHE A 408 -11.81 8.72 -7.23
C PHE A 408 -13.31 8.49 -7.41
#